data_AF-A0AAU2DV90-F1
#
_entry.id   AF-A0AAU2DV90-F1
#
_cell.length_a   1.000
_cell.length_b   1.000
_cell.length_c   1.000
_cell.angle_alpha   90.00
_cell.angle_beta   90.00
_cell.angle_gamma   90.00
#
_symmetry.space_group_name_H-M   'P 1'
#
loop_
_entity.id
_entity.type
_entity.pdbx_description
1 polymer ?
#
loop_
_entity_poly.entity_id
_entity_poly.type
_entity_poly.pdbx_seq_one_letter_code
_entity_poly.pdbx_strand_id
1 'polypeptide(L)' 'MCGAPANQVDHVVPGDDHSDANLQALCQWCHTHKSSSEGGTAAALTRVRTDKPKPAHPALED' A
#
# COMPACT_ATOMS: atom_id res chain seq x y z
N MET A 1 2.75 -15.37 6.75
CA MET A 1 2.23 -15.26 8.14
C MET A 1 3.39 -15.47 9.10
N CYS A 2 3.55 -14.65 10.14
CA CYS A 2 4.75 -14.70 11.02
C CYS A 2 4.65 -15.71 12.18
N GLY A 3 3.47 -16.31 12.42
CA GLY A 3 3.25 -17.32 13.46
C GLY A 3 3.09 -16.78 14.89
N ALA A 4 3.23 -15.47 15.12
CA ALA A 4 2.98 -14.87 16.43
C ALA A 4 1.48 -14.86 16.77
N PRO A 5 1.10 -14.89 18.07
CA PRO A 5 -0.29 -14.81 18.49
C PRO A 5 -0.99 -13.59 17.90
N ALA A 6 -2.18 -13.81 17.36
CA ALA A 6 -3.00 -12.76 16.79
C ALA A 6 -3.70 -11.94 17.88
N ASN A 7 -3.77 -10.64 17.66
CA ASN A 7 -4.52 -9.70 18.49
C ASN A 7 -5.24 -8.62 17.66
N GLN A 8 -5.17 -8.72 16.34
CA GLN A 8 -5.85 -7.86 15.38
C GLN A 8 -6.64 -8.72 14.39
N VAL A 9 -7.77 -8.21 13.94
CA VAL A 9 -8.54 -8.75 12.82
C VAL A 9 -8.45 -7.75 11.68
N ASP A 10 -8.17 -8.23 10.47
CA ASP A 10 -8.00 -7.39 9.30
C ASP A 10 -8.59 -8.07 8.06
N HIS A 11 -8.92 -7.29 7.04
CA HIS A 11 -9.45 -7.79 5.79
C HIS A 11 -8.34 -8.42 4.93
N VAL A 12 -8.62 -9.55 4.28
CA VAL A 12 -7.75 -10.16 3.25
C VAL A 12 -7.74 -9.27 2.01
N VAL A 13 -8.93 -8.86 1.57
CA VAL A 13 -9.16 -7.86 0.51
C VAL A 13 -9.79 -6.61 1.14
N PRO A 14 -9.15 -5.44 1.04
CA PRO A 14 -9.67 -4.21 1.64
C PRO A 14 -10.99 -3.80 0.98
N GLY A 15 -11.96 -3.34 1.78
CA GLY A 15 -13.29 -2.97 1.32
C GLY A 15 -14.32 -3.09 2.45
N ASP A 16 -15.59 -3.27 2.06
CA ASP A 16 -16.74 -3.38 2.97
C ASP A 16 -17.24 -4.84 3.16
N ASP A 17 -16.52 -5.81 2.59
CA ASP A 17 -16.83 -7.23 2.77
C ASP A 17 -16.31 -7.72 4.13
N HIS A 18 -17.22 -7.80 5.09
CA HIS A 18 -16.96 -8.27 6.45
C HIS A 18 -17.31 -9.76 6.64
N SER A 19 -17.42 -10.54 5.56
CA SER A 19 -17.63 -11.99 5.67
C SER A 19 -16.40 -12.66 6.33
N ASP A 20 -16.63 -13.74 7.08
CA ASP A 20 -15.55 -14.49 7.73
C ASP A 20 -14.47 -14.96 6.73
N ALA A 21 -14.85 -15.19 5.47
CA ALA A 21 -13.94 -15.58 4.41
C ALA A 21 -12.95 -14.45 4.03
N ASN A 22 -13.32 -13.19 4.26
CA ASN A 22 -12.49 -12.03 3.99
C ASN A 22 -11.77 -11.51 5.26
N LEU A 23 -11.96 -12.12 6.42
CA LEU A 23 -11.28 -11.71 7.65
C LEU A 23 -10.12 -12.64 7.97
N GLN A 24 -9.01 -12.07 8.44
CA GLN A 24 -7.83 -12.81 8.87
C GLN A 24 -7.31 -12.30 10.21
N ALA A 25 -6.81 -13.23 11.02
CA ALA A 25 -6.19 -12.95 12.31
C ALA A 25 -4.70 -12.60 12.13
N LEU A 26 -4.28 -11.45 12.64
CA LEU A 26 -2.90 -10.94 12.56
C LEU A 26 -2.35 -10.55 13.92
N CYS A 27 -1.04 -10.68 14.10
CA CYS A 27 -0.36 -10.00 15.19
C CYS A 27 -0.19 -8.50 14.85
N GLN A 28 -0.03 -7.67 15.87
CA GLN A 28 0.08 -6.21 15.72
C GLN A 28 1.15 -5.75 14.72
N TRP A 29 2.31 -6.43 14.69
CA TRP A 29 3.39 -6.07 13.77
C TRP A 29 3.01 -6.33 12.31
N CYS A 30 2.45 -7.50 12.00
CA CYS A 30 1.98 -7.81 10.65
C CYS A 30 0.83 -6.90 10.22
N HIS A 31 -0.11 -6.62 11.12
CA HIS A 31 -1.22 -5.72 10.86
C HIS A 31 -0.74 -4.31 10.50
N THR A 32 0.17 -3.74 11.31
CA THR A 32 0.75 -2.42 11.04
C THR A 32 1.47 -2.37 9.69
N HIS A 33 2.23 -3.42 9.35
CA HIS A 33 2.95 -3.48 8.08
C HIS A 33 2.01 -3.55 6.87
N LYS A 34 0.92 -4.31 6.97
CA LYS A 34 -0.12 -4.38 5.93
C LYS A 34 -0.81 -3.03 5.75
N SER A 35 -1.32 -2.46 6.85
CA SER A 35 -2.01 -1.16 6.84
C SER A 35 -1.13 -0.05 6.26
N SER A 36 0.16 0.00 6.63
CA SER A 36 1.12 0.95 6.06
C SER A 36 1.31 0.77 4.54
N SER A 37 1.43 -0.48 4.08
CA SER A 37 1.56 -0.79 2.65
C SER A 37 0.32 -0.40 1.85
N GLU A 38 -0.88 -0.66 2.39
CA GLU A 38 -2.15 -0.31 1.75
C GLU A 38 -2.33 1.21 1.66
N GLY A 39 -2.11 1.93 2.78
CA GLY A 39 -2.15 3.39 2.80
C GLY A 39 -1.12 4.01 1.87
N GLY A 40 0.11 3.46 1.85
CA GLY A 40 1.16 3.88 0.91
C GLY A 40 0.78 3.66 -0.54
N THR A 41 0.14 2.54 -0.87
CA THR A 41 -0.36 2.24 -2.22
C THR A 41 -1.46 3.22 -2.63
N ALA A 42 -2.43 3.47 -1.75
CA ALA A 42 -3.51 4.43 -2.01
C ALA A 42 -2.98 5.86 -2.20
N ALA A 43 -1.99 6.27 -1.40
CA ALA A 43 -1.32 7.56 -1.56
C ALA A 43 -0.53 7.65 -2.87
N ALA A 44 0.13 6.56 -3.29
CA ALA A 44 0.88 6.53 -4.54
C ALA A 44 -0.05 6.64 -5.77
N LEU A 45 -1.21 6.00 -5.75
CA LEU A 45 -2.21 6.07 -6.82
C LEU A 45 -2.79 7.48 -7.01
N THR A 46 -2.90 8.25 -5.94
CA THR A 46 -3.45 9.61 -5.94
C THR A 46 -2.38 10.70 -6.12
N ARG A 47 -1.10 10.32 -6.11
CA ARG A 47 0.01 11.26 -6.20
C ARG A 47 0.13 11.85 -7.61
N VAL A 48 -0.07 13.15 -7.71
CA VAL A 48 0.21 13.92 -8.94
C VAL A 48 1.72 14.07 -9.11
N ARG A 49 2.22 13.81 -10.32
CA ARG A 49 3.61 14.12 -10.69
C ARG A 49 3.79 15.63 -10.79
N THR A 50 4.70 16.17 -10.00
CA THR A 50 5.06 17.60 -9.99
C THR A 50 6.44 17.85 -10.57
N ASP A 51 7.16 16.80 -10.98
CA ASP A 51 8.47 16.94 -11.61
C ASP A 51 8.34 17.56 -13.00
N LYS A 52 9.14 18.61 -13.23
CA LYS A 52 9.28 19.22 -14.55
C LYS A 52 10.27 18.37 -15.37
N PRO A 53 9.95 17.98 -16.62
CA PRO A 53 10.93 17.33 -17.48
C PRO A 53 12.16 18.22 -17.64
N LYS A 54 13.35 17.63 -17.58
CA LYS A 54 14.59 18.35 -17.83
C LYS A 54 14.60 18.87 -19.28
N PRO A 55 15.02 20.11 -19.54
CA PRO A 55 15.17 20.57 -20.92
C PRO A 55 16.17 19.69 -21.66
N ALA A 56 15.90 19.39 -22.93
CA ALA A 56 16.87 18.74 -23.79
C ALA A 56 18.11 19.63 -23.93
N HIS A 57 19.30 19.02 -23.91
CA HIS A 57 20.52 19.77 -24.16
C HIS A 57 20.59 20.16 -25.63
N PRO A 58 20.93 21.42 -25.97
CA PRO A 58 20.94 21.89 -27.36
C PRO A 58 21.86 21.11 -28.31
N ALA A 59 22.86 20.40 -27.78
CA ALA A 59 23.79 19.58 -28.57
C ALA A 59 23.24 18.17 -28.92
N LEU A 60 22.00 17.85 -28.54
CA LEU A 60 21.30 16.60 -28.86
C LEU A 60 20.11 16.83 -29.81
N GLU A 61 19.99 18.04 -30.35
CA GLU A 61 19.05 18.43 -31.41
C GLU A 61 19.80 18.25 -32.75
N ASP A 62 19.21 17.55 -33.74
CA ASP A 62 19.83 17.17 -35.03
C ASP A 62 20.39 18.36 -35.83
#